data_AF-A0A941PK71-F1
#
_entry.id   AF-A0A941PK71-F1
#
_cell.length_a   1.000
_cell.length_b   1.000
_cell.length_c   1.000
_cell.angle_alpha   90.00
_cell.angle_beta   90.00
_cell.angle_gamma   90.00
#
_symmetry.space_group_name_H-M   'P 1'
#
loop_
_entity.id
_entity.type
_entity.pdbx_description
1 polymer ?
#
loop_
_entity_poly.entity_id
_entity_poly.type
_entity_poly.pdbx_seq_one_letter_code
_entity_poly.pdbx_strand_id
1 'polypeptide(L)'
;ALAMLSKYFAVILGATCLIAAFTQPNWRSYFGSFRPYLSAAAALLVFSPHIWWLVQTGFLPFHYFDGETGRSYTPVLAHALGTLGAIVALHIFVIAVVASSASISAARWWRSAMTLWRAPNERMLIVLAMAPIVLTIAVALICRNKVSANMLIGTVSLLPLLLIKTAAPDETKLMRRAIIGAVTVTLVSLALSPAIAVAKMRFSREPDVMQPRAEVAQIVTQIWRRTTSAPLSYVAGSEFYANATSFYSPEHPHVFIDFDYHEAPWVTPQRLQNGGLLVVCDEADAPCLSNANRTSSSHTSRTRFTFAHTYAGISKPPVHFSVFVTAPPVPPRELRH
;
A
#
# COMPACT_ATOMS: atom_id res chain seq x y z
N ALA A 1 -3.03 -1.68 18.27
CA ALA A 1 -1.71 -1.03 18.40
C ALA A 1 -0.76 -1.44 17.27
N LEU A 2 -0.26 -2.69 17.22
CA LEU A 2 0.70 -3.11 16.19
C LEU A 2 0.22 -2.85 14.75
N ALA A 3 -1.02 -3.22 14.42
CA ALA A 3 -1.59 -2.92 13.10
C ALA A 3 -1.63 -1.42 12.77
N MET A 4 -1.84 -0.55 13.78
CA MET A 4 -1.82 0.91 13.60
C MET A 4 -0.42 1.46 13.38
N LEU A 5 0.61 0.85 13.99
CA LEU A 5 2.01 1.20 13.72
C LEU A 5 2.41 0.87 12.28
N SER A 6 1.82 -0.17 11.70
CA SER A 6 2.04 -0.49 10.27
C SER A 6 1.21 0.41 9.35
N LYS A 7 -0.07 0.65 9.68
CA LYS A 7 -0.97 1.45 8.85
C LYS A 7 -2.10 2.06 9.68
N TYR A 8 -2.22 3.39 9.69
CA TYR A 8 -3.27 4.09 10.46
C TYR A 8 -4.68 3.70 10.07
N PHE A 9 -4.88 3.21 8.84
CA PHE A 9 -6.14 2.66 8.39
C PHE A 9 -6.69 1.55 9.33
N ALA A 10 -5.84 0.87 10.10
CA ALA A 10 -6.27 -0.07 11.15
C ALA A 10 -7.20 0.55 12.21
N VAL A 11 -7.29 1.89 12.33
CA VAL A 11 -8.29 2.56 13.15
C VAL A 11 -9.73 2.20 12.73
N ILE A 12 -9.97 2.00 11.42
CA ILE A 12 -11.27 1.57 10.89
C ILE A 12 -11.63 0.16 11.38
N LEU A 13 -10.63 -0.74 11.46
CA LEU A 13 -10.82 -2.08 12.00
C LEU A 13 -11.09 -2.04 13.52
N GLY A 14 -10.37 -1.20 14.26
CA GLY A 14 -10.64 -0.97 15.68
C GLY A 14 -12.06 -0.45 15.93
N ALA A 15 -12.49 0.56 15.16
CA ALA A 15 -13.86 1.08 15.20
C ALA A 15 -14.90 0.01 14.82
N THR A 16 -14.60 -0.83 13.82
CA THR A 16 -15.45 -1.97 13.44
C THR A 16 -15.62 -2.96 14.59
N CYS A 17 -14.52 -3.35 15.26
CA CYS A 17 -14.59 -4.24 16.43
C CYS A 17 -15.38 -3.61 17.58
N LEU A 18 -15.22 -2.31 17.80
CA LEU A 18 -15.97 -1.57 18.82
C LEU A 18 -17.47 -1.58 18.52
N ILE A 19 -17.88 -1.26 17.29
CA ILE A 19 -19.28 -1.34 16.85
C ILE A 19 -19.81 -2.77 17.02
N ALA A 20 -19.02 -3.77 16.61
CA ALA A 20 -19.40 -5.18 16.76
C ALA A 20 -19.64 -5.57 18.23
N ALA A 21 -18.82 -5.07 19.16
CA ALA A 21 -19.00 -5.29 20.60
C ALA A 21 -20.31 -4.71 21.12
N PHE A 22 -20.72 -3.51 20.67
CA PHE A 22 -22.01 -2.92 21.04
C PHE A 22 -23.21 -3.70 20.50
N THR A 23 -23.03 -4.48 19.43
CA THR A 23 -24.09 -5.34 18.92
C THR A 23 -24.27 -6.63 19.72
N GLN A 24 -23.46 -6.91 20.75
CA GLN A 24 -23.63 -8.14 21.53
C GLN A 24 -24.66 -7.98 22.66
N PRO A 25 -25.50 -9.00 22.96
CA PRO A 25 -26.52 -8.91 24.01
C PRO A 25 -25.95 -8.54 25.40
N ASN A 26 -24.73 -8.99 25.68
CA ASN A 26 -24.02 -8.80 26.95
C ASN A 26 -23.03 -7.62 26.92
N TRP A 27 -23.13 -6.68 25.97
CA TRP A 27 -22.18 -5.58 25.83
C TRP A 27 -21.99 -4.80 27.13
N ARG A 28 -23.06 -4.52 27.90
CA ARG A 28 -22.98 -3.80 29.18
C ARG A 28 -22.10 -4.51 30.21
N SER A 29 -22.15 -5.84 30.26
CA SER A 29 -21.30 -6.63 31.17
C SER A 29 -19.83 -6.59 30.73
N TYR A 30 -19.58 -6.63 29.42
CA TYR A 30 -18.23 -6.49 28.88
C TYR A 30 -17.61 -5.13 29.24
N PHE A 31 -18.32 -4.03 28.98
CA PHE A 31 -17.87 -2.67 29.30
C PHE A 31 -17.94 -2.32 30.79
N GLY A 32 -18.72 -3.04 31.59
CA GLY A 32 -18.69 -2.93 33.06
C GLY A 32 -17.50 -3.64 33.70
N SER A 33 -16.79 -4.49 32.96
CA SER A 33 -15.59 -5.20 33.44
C SER A 33 -14.31 -4.40 33.18
N PHE A 34 -13.22 -4.73 33.89
CA PHE A 34 -11.91 -4.12 33.64
C PHE A 34 -11.26 -4.51 32.31
N ARG A 35 -11.73 -5.60 31.67
CA ARG A 35 -11.10 -6.23 30.50
C ARG A 35 -10.91 -5.29 29.29
N PRO A 36 -11.93 -4.58 28.78
CA PRO A 36 -11.74 -3.66 27.65
C PRO A 36 -10.77 -2.52 27.97
N TYR A 37 -10.79 -2.02 29.21
CA TYR A 37 -9.91 -0.93 29.65
C TYR A 37 -8.46 -1.37 29.77
N LEU A 38 -8.21 -2.59 30.28
CA LEU A 38 -6.86 -3.16 30.30
C LEU A 38 -6.32 -3.36 28.87
N SER A 39 -7.14 -3.87 27.96
CA SER A 39 -6.77 -4.00 26.54
C SER A 39 -6.48 -2.65 25.89
N ALA A 40 -7.27 -1.61 26.19
CA ALA A 40 -7.04 -0.25 25.71
C ALA A 40 -5.76 0.35 26.29
N ALA A 41 -5.51 0.16 27.59
CA ALA A 41 -4.29 0.62 28.26
C ALA A 41 -3.04 -0.07 27.68
N ALA A 42 -3.09 -1.38 27.48
CA ALA A 42 -2.00 -2.11 26.83
C ALA A 42 -1.77 -1.63 25.38
N ALA A 43 -2.85 -1.40 24.62
CA ALA A 43 -2.74 -0.87 23.27
C ALA A 43 -2.14 0.54 23.23
N LEU A 44 -2.54 1.41 24.16
CA LEU A 44 -2.01 2.76 24.32
C LEU A 44 -0.54 2.73 24.74
N LEU A 45 -0.15 1.84 25.66
CA LEU A 45 1.24 1.69 26.08
C LEU A 45 2.12 1.33 24.89
N VAL A 46 1.71 0.34 24.08
CA VAL A 46 2.44 -0.06 22.87
C VAL A 46 2.46 1.06 21.81
N PHE A 47 1.40 1.85 21.69
CA PHE A 47 1.31 2.93 20.71
C PHE A 47 1.92 4.27 21.21
N SER A 48 2.21 4.39 22.50
CA SER A 48 2.67 5.63 23.14
C SER A 48 3.99 6.19 22.60
N PRO A 49 5.02 5.38 22.27
CA PRO A 49 6.25 5.93 21.69
C PRO A 49 5.98 6.61 20.34
N HIS A 50 5.04 6.06 19.57
CA HIS A 50 4.63 6.61 18.29
C HIS A 50 3.81 7.89 18.44
N ILE A 51 2.90 7.96 19.43
CA ILE A 51 2.18 9.20 19.76
C ILE A 51 3.18 10.30 20.14
N TRP A 52 4.16 9.97 20.98
CA TRP A 52 5.20 10.92 21.38
C TRP A 52 6.01 11.40 20.17
N TRP A 53 6.44 10.49 19.30
CA TRP A 53 7.12 10.84 18.06
C TRP A 53 6.29 11.75 17.16
N LEU A 54 4.98 11.47 16.99
CA LEU A 54 4.06 12.31 16.21
C LEU A 54 3.99 13.74 16.72
N VAL A 55 3.93 13.93 18.04
CA VAL A 55 3.92 15.28 18.64
C VAL A 55 5.23 16.01 18.37
N GLN A 56 6.36 15.32 18.46
CA GLN A 56 7.68 15.91 18.21
C GLN A 56 7.89 16.29 16.74
N THR A 57 7.29 15.56 15.81
CA THR A 57 7.42 15.80 14.37
C THR A 57 6.28 16.64 13.78
N GLY A 58 5.45 17.24 14.64
CA GLY A 58 4.34 18.08 14.17
C GLY A 58 3.27 17.32 13.37
N PHE A 59 3.09 16.04 13.67
CA PHE A 59 2.14 15.15 12.97
C PHE A 59 2.47 14.97 11.49
N LEU A 60 3.76 14.96 11.11
CA LEU A 60 4.24 14.87 9.72
C LEU A 60 3.45 13.92 8.79
N PRO A 61 3.13 12.66 9.18
CA PRO A 61 2.36 11.77 8.29
C PRO A 61 0.95 12.24 7.91
N PHE A 62 0.38 13.20 8.66
CA PHE A 62 -0.93 13.77 8.40
C PHE A 62 -0.87 14.94 7.39
N HIS A 63 0.28 15.59 7.19
CA HIS A 63 0.41 16.65 6.18
C HIS A 63 0.20 16.12 4.76
N TYR A 64 0.60 14.88 4.48
CA TYR A 64 0.23 14.20 3.23
C TYR A 64 -1.29 14.16 3.02
N PHE A 65 -2.07 14.02 4.10
CA PHE A 65 -3.53 13.94 4.03
C PHE A 65 -4.18 15.28 3.65
N ASP A 66 -3.54 16.41 3.97
CA ASP A 66 -4.04 17.74 3.58
C ASP A 66 -4.07 17.90 2.05
N GLY A 67 -3.09 17.34 1.34
CA GLY A 67 -3.05 17.34 -0.13
C GLY A 67 -4.07 16.40 -0.80
N GLU A 68 -4.62 15.44 -0.05
CA GLU A 68 -5.53 14.40 -0.57
C GLU A 68 -7.01 14.67 -0.30
N THR A 69 -7.31 15.68 0.53
CA THR A 69 -8.68 16.03 0.97
C THR A 69 -9.23 17.25 0.22
N GLY A 70 -10.48 17.64 0.51
CA GLY A 70 -11.07 18.86 -0.07
C GLY A 70 -11.45 18.78 -1.55
N ARG A 71 -11.47 17.58 -2.15
CA ARG A 71 -11.83 17.36 -3.56
C ARG A 71 -13.33 17.55 -3.81
N SER A 72 -13.77 17.87 -5.02
CA SER A 72 -15.22 17.96 -5.32
C SER A 72 -15.94 16.63 -5.06
N TYR A 73 -17.25 16.67 -4.73
CA TYR A 73 -17.98 15.45 -4.40
C TYR A 73 -18.12 14.48 -5.57
N THR A 74 -18.22 14.97 -6.81
CA THR A 74 -18.37 14.14 -8.00
C THR A 74 -17.27 13.08 -8.16
N PRO A 75 -15.96 13.43 -8.17
CA PRO A 75 -14.91 12.42 -8.22
C PRO A 75 -14.87 11.54 -6.97
N VAL A 76 -15.17 12.06 -5.78
CA VAL A 76 -15.22 11.26 -4.54
C VAL A 76 -16.28 10.17 -4.66
N LEU A 77 -17.49 10.50 -5.11
CA LEU A 77 -18.58 9.55 -5.36
C LEU A 77 -18.21 8.54 -6.44
N ALA A 78 -17.62 8.98 -7.55
CA ALA A 78 -17.16 8.08 -8.61
C ALA A 78 -16.13 7.07 -8.09
N HIS A 79 -15.17 7.51 -7.27
CA HIS A 79 -14.18 6.64 -6.64
C HIS A 79 -14.80 5.69 -5.62
N ALA A 80 -15.80 6.13 -4.84
CA ALA A 80 -16.53 5.28 -3.91
C ALA A 80 -17.31 4.18 -4.65
N LEU A 81 -18.05 4.53 -5.70
CA LEU A 81 -18.77 3.57 -6.54
C LEU A 81 -17.82 2.61 -7.27
N GLY A 82 -16.73 3.14 -7.83
CA GLY A 82 -15.69 2.32 -8.45
C GLY A 82 -15.05 1.34 -7.47
N THR A 83 -14.84 1.77 -6.23
CA THR A 83 -14.33 0.92 -5.15
C THR A 83 -15.31 -0.19 -4.77
N LEU A 84 -16.61 0.10 -4.68
CA LEU A 84 -17.64 -0.92 -4.47
C LEU A 84 -17.66 -1.93 -5.64
N GLY A 85 -17.58 -1.44 -6.88
CA GLY A 85 -17.45 -2.29 -8.07
C GLY A 85 -16.21 -3.17 -8.02
N ALA A 86 -15.06 -2.64 -7.60
CA ALA A 86 -13.82 -3.39 -7.43
C ALA A 86 -13.92 -4.46 -6.33
N ILE A 87 -14.64 -4.20 -5.23
CA ILE A 87 -14.92 -5.21 -4.20
C ILE A 87 -15.74 -6.36 -4.78
N VAL A 88 -16.77 -6.06 -5.58
CA VAL A 88 -17.56 -7.10 -6.25
C VAL A 88 -16.69 -7.88 -7.24
N ALA A 89 -15.88 -7.19 -8.04
CA ALA A 89 -14.97 -7.80 -9.00
C ALA A 89 -13.94 -8.74 -8.32
N LEU A 90 -13.37 -8.31 -7.19
CA LEU A 90 -12.45 -9.12 -6.38
C LEU A 90 -13.10 -10.43 -5.90
N HIS A 91 -14.40 -10.39 -5.59
CA HIS A 91 -15.15 -11.54 -5.08
C HIS A 91 -15.95 -12.28 -6.17
N ILE A 92 -15.80 -11.93 -7.45
CA ILE A 92 -16.68 -12.44 -8.52
C ILE A 92 -16.67 -13.97 -8.61
N PHE A 93 -15.49 -14.58 -8.43
CA PHE A 93 -15.34 -16.03 -8.42
C PHE A 93 -16.10 -16.67 -7.24
N VAL A 94 -15.94 -16.12 -6.04
CA VAL A 94 -16.64 -16.60 -4.83
C VAL A 94 -18.15 -16.45 -5.01
N ILE A 95 -18.61 -15.31 -5.50
CA ILE A 95 -20.02 -15.03 -5.78
C ILE A 95 -20.58 -16.07 -6.76
N ALA A 96 -19.87 -16.36 -7.86
CA ALA A 96 -20.31 -17.34 -8.86
C ALA A 96 -20.38 -18.77 -8.29
N VAL A 97 -19.38 -19.18 -7.50
CA VAL A 97 -19.36 -20.50 -6.86
C VAL A 97 -20.51 -20.66 -5.86
N VAL A 98 -20.74 -19.65 -5.02
CA VAL A 98 -21.85 -19.64 -4.05
C VAL A 98 -23.20 -19.63 -4.78
N ALA A 99 -23.38 -18.76 -5.77
CA ALA A 99 -24.63 -18.62 -6.52
C ALA A 99 -24.98 -19.89 -7.28
N SER A 100 -24.00 -20.58 -7.86
CA SER A 100 -24.24 -21.84 -8.54
C SER A 100 -24.63 -22.96 -7.57
N SER A 101 -24.13 -22.93 -6.33
CA SER A 101 -24.27 -24.00 -5.33
C SER A 101 -25.48 -23.82 -4.40
N ALA A 102 -26.13 -22.65 -4.46
CA ALA A 102 -27.33 -22.33 -3.72
C ALA A 102 -28.55 -22.21 -4.66
N SER A 103 -29.72 -22.55 -4.14
CA SER A 103 -30.98 -22.12 -4.77
C SER A 103 -31.26 -20.71 -4.26
N ILE A 104 -30.82 -19.69 -5.00
CA ILE A 104 -30.95 -18.29 -4.56
C ILE A 104 -32.21 -17.67 -5.16
N SER A 105 -33.05 -17.11 -4.30
CA SER A 105 -34.04 -16.11 -4.69
C SER A 105 -33.86 -14.88 -3.81
N ALA A 106 -34.17 -13.68 -4.32
CA ALA A 106 -34.04 -12.45 -3.56
C ALA A 106 -34.81 -12.51 -2.22
N ALA A 107 -36.02 -13.08 -2.23
CA ALA A 107 -36.83 -13.25 -1.03
C ALA A 107 -36.22 -14.22 0.00
N ARG A 108 -35.55 -15.29 -0.46
CA ARG A 108 -34.86 -16.24 0.43
C ARG A 108 -33.59 -15.61 1.01
N TRP A 109 -32.83 -14.89 0.18
CA TRP A 109 -31.63 -14.20 0.60
C TRP A 109 -31.93 -13.15 1.68
N TRP A 110 -32.94 -12.30 1.46
CA TRP A 110 -33.36 -11.30 2.45
C TRP A 110 -33.84 -11.94 3.77
N ARG A 111 -34.62 -13.02 3.70
CA ARG A 111 -35.04 -13.76 4.90
C ARG A 111 -33.84 -14.33 5.66
N SER A 112 -32.88 -14.93 4.95
CA SER A 112 -31.65 -15.46 5.54
C SER A 112 -30.82 -14.36 6.22
N ALA A 113 -30.62 -13.23 5.56
CA ALA A 113 -29.92 -12.08 6.13
C ALA A 113 -30.61 -11.57 7.42
N MET A 114 -31.94 -11.49 7.44
CA MET A 114 -32.68 -11.13 8.66
C MET A 114 -32.54 -12.17 9.77
N THR A 115 -32.52 -13.47 9.44
CA THR A 115 -32.29 -14.51 10.45
C THR A 115 -30.89 -14.44 11.05
N LEU A 116 -29.87 -14.21 10.21
CA LEU A 116 -28.49 -14.01 10.66
C LEU A 116 -28.37 -12.77 11.55
N TRP A 117 -29.06 -11.68 11.22
CA TRP A 117 -29.06 -10.47 12.04
C TRP A 117 -29.65 -10.67 13.45
N ARG A 118 -30.60 -11.61 13.60
CA ARG A 118 -31.20 -11.93 14.90
C ARG A 118 -30.29 -12.77 15.78
N ALA A 119 -29.39 -13.54 15.20
CA ALA A 119 -28.46 -14.38 15.94
C ALA A 119 -27.19 -13.58 16.33
N PRO A 120 -26.78 -13.54 17.62
CA PRO A 120 -25.71 -12.66 18.08
C PRO A 120 -24.35 -12.84 17.38
N ASN A 121 -23.94 -14.07 17.13
CA ASN A 121 -22.65 -14.39 16.51
C ASN A 121 -22.64 -14.02 15.03
N GLU A 122 -23.73 -14.29 14.34
CA GLU A 122 -23.92 -13.99 12.92
C GLU A 122 -24.10 -12.49 12.70
N ARG A 123 -24.79 -11.79 13.60
CA ARG A 123 -24.82 -10.32 13.64
C ARG A 123 -23.42 -9.74 13.76
N MET A 124 -22.58 -10.31 14.64
CA MET A 124 -21.19 -9.90 14.76
C MET A 124 -20.45 -10.05 13.44
N LEU A 125 -20.60 -11.19 12.75
CA LEU A 125 -20.01 -11.43 11.43
C LEU A 125 -20.47 -10.38 10.40
N ILE A 126 -21.78 -10.07 10.34
CA ILE A 126 -22.31 -9.04 9.44
C ILE A 126 -21.63 -7.69 9.71
N VAL A 127 -21.54 -7.29 10.98
CA VAL A 127 -20.90 -6.02 11.36
C VAL A 127 -19.42 -6.01 10.99
N LEU A 128 -18.67 -7.07 11.33
CA LEU A 128 -17.24 -7.17 11.03
C LEU A 128 -16.96 -7.16 9.52
N ALA A 129 -17.86 -7.73 8.70
CA ALA A 129 -17.70 -7.77 7.26
C ALA A 129 -18.11 -6.45 6.56
N MET A 130 -19.17 -5.78 7.05
CA MET A 130 -19.76 -4.62 6.37
C MET A 130 -19.28 -3.28 6.92
N ALA A 131 -19.04 -3.17 8.22
CA ALA A 131 -18.66 -1.89 8.84
C ALA A 131 -17.35 -1.29 8.30
N PRO A 132 -16.28 -2.05 7.99
CA PRO A 132 -15.07 -1.46 7.42
C PRO A 132 -15.33 -0.74 6.09
N ILE A 133 -16.21 -1.31 5.26
CA ILE A 133 -16.59 -0.75 3.95
C ILE A 133 -17.38 0.55 4.18
N VAL A 134 -18.41 0.49 5.04
CA VAL A 134 -19.28 1.63 5.34
C VAL A 134 -18.48 2.77 5.98
N LEU A 135 -17.66 2.47 6.98
CA LEU A 135 -16.83 3.47 7.67
C LEU A 135 -15.80 4.09 6.74
N THR A 136 -15.14 3.30 5.88
CA THR A 136 -14.16 3.84 4.92
C THR A 136 -14.82 4.78 3.92
N ILE A 137 -15.98 4.39 3.37
CA ILE A 137 -16.73 5.24 2.44
C ILE A 137 -17.23 6.51 3.16
N ALA A 138 -17.73 6.38 4.39
CA ALA A 138 -18.16 7.52 5.19
C ALA A 138 -17.00 8.51 5.43
N VAL A 139 -15.83 8.01 5.85
CA VAL A 139 -14.64 8.85 6.05
C VAL A 139 -14.20 9.51 4.75
N ALA A 140 -14.23 8.79 3.62
CA ALA A 140 -13.90 9.36 2.32
C ALA A 140 -14.86 10.49 1.91
N LEU A 141 -16.16 10.35 2.18
CA LEU A 141 -17.17 11.37 1.90
C LEU A 141 -17.05 12.58 2.83
N ILE A 142 -16.82 12.36 4.13
CA ILE A 142 -16.66 13.42 5.13
C ILE A 142 -15.38 14.22 4.86
N CYS A 143 -14.26 13.53 4.64
CA CYS A 143 -12.96 14.17 4.41
C CYS A 143 -12.78 14.62 2.95
N ARG A 144 -13.73 14.32 2.06
CA ARG A 144 -13.65 14.59 0.62
C ARG A 144 -12.34 14.05 0.00
N ASN A 145 -12.00 12.82 0.36
CA ASN A 145 -10.81 12.09 -0.09
C ASN A 145 -11.21 10.98 -1.08
N LYS A 146 -10.32 10.65 -2.02
CA LYS A 146 -10.49 9.50 -2.92
C LYS A 146 -10.22 8.20 -2.18
N VAL A 147 -11.25 7.36 -2.06
CA VAL A 147 -11.07 5.97 -1.65
C VAL A 147 -10.57 5.13 -2.84
N SER A 148 -9.61 4.24 -2.58
CA SER A 148 -9.18 3.23 -3.55
C SER A 148 -9.43 1.82 -3.03
N ALA A 149 -9.68 0.88 -3.94
CA ALA A 149 -9.86 -0.53 -3.62
C ALA A 149 -8.65 -1.13 -2.87
N ASN A 150 -7.44 -0.62 -3.14
CA ASN A 150 -6.21 -1.03 -2.45
C ASN A 150 -6.25 -0.74 -0.94
N MET A 151 -7.02 0.25 -0.50
CA MET A 151 -7.21 0.52 0.94
C MET A 151 -8.05 -0.57 1.62
N LEU A 152 -9.01 -1.14 0.91
CA LEU A 152 -10.03 -2.04 1.46
C LEU A 152 -9.69 -3.52 1.30
N ILE A 153 -8.66 -3.89 0.54
CA ILE A 153 -8.35 -5.30 0.22
C ILE A 153 -8.21 -6.19 1.46
N GLY A 154 -7.61 -5.66 2.55
CA GLY A 154 -7.46 -6.38 3.82
C GLY A 154 -8.71 -6.37 4.72
N THR A 155 -9.76 -5.64 4.36
CA THR A 155 -10.98 -5.49 5.18
C THR A 155 -12.14 -6.36 4.71
N VAL A 156 -12.09 -6.82 3.47
CA VAL A 156 -13.18 -7.53 2.81
C VAL A 156 -13.08 -9.05 2.94
N SER A 157 -12.09 -9.56 3.68
CA SER A 157 -11.82 -10.99 3.83
C SER A 157 -12.95 -11.81 4.47
N LEU A 158 -13.87 -11.16 5.19
CA LEU A 158 -15.04 -11.81 5.79
C LEU A 158 -16.28 -11.85 4.86
N LEU A 159 -16.26 -11.14 3.73
CA LEU A 159 -17.38 -11.16 2.77
C LEU A 159 -17.66 -12.56 2.21
N PRO A 160 -16.67 -13.40 1.84
CA PRO A 160 -16.93 -14.78 1.41
C PRO A 160 -17.74 -15.59 2.42
N LEU A 161 -17.38 -15.51 3.70
CA LEU A 161 -18.08 -16.24 4.77
C LEU A 161 -19.51 -15.73 4.95
N LEU A 162 -19.69 -14.41 4.92
CA LEU A 162 -21.02 -13.80 4.97
C LEU A 162 -21.88 -14.23 3.77
N LEU A 163 -21.32 -14.30 2.57
CA LEU A 163 -22.01 -14.76 1.36
C LEU A 163 -22.43 -16.22 1.48
N ILE A 164 -21.57 -17.10 2.00
CA ILE A 164 -21.90 -18.52 2.21
C ILE A 164 -23.04 -18.66 3.24
N LYS A 165 -22.94 -17.98 4.40
CA LYS A 165 -23.97 -18.02 5.45
C LYS A 165 -25.31 -17.47 4.98
N THR A 166 -25.30 -16.38 4.21
CA THR A 166 -26.53 -15.77 3.68
C THR A 166 -27.18 -16.60 2.58
N ALA A 167 -26.40 -17.15 1.65
CA ALA A 167 -26.92 -17.94 0.54
C ALA A 167 -27.33 -19.36 0.93
N ALA A 168 -26.78 -19.90 2.04
CA ALA A 168 -27.00 -21.26 2.52
C ALA A 168 -26.91 -22.32 1.39
N PRO A 169 -25.77 -22.41 0.68
CA PRO A 169 -25.59 -23.35 -0.40
C PRO A 169 -25.54 -24.81 0.09
N ASP A 170 -25.72 -25.73 -0.85
CA ASP A 170 -25.39 -27.15 -0.65
C ASP A 170 -23.88 -27.29 -0.40
N GLU A 171 -23.50 -27.72 0.81
CA GLU A 171 -22.10 -27.74 1.27
C GLU A 171 -21.22 -28.64 0.40
N THR A 172 -21.73 -29.78 -0.04
CA THR A 172 -20.99 -30.73 -0.90
C THR A 172 -20.73 -30.12 -2.27
N LYS A 173 -21.75 -29.49 -2.88
CA LYS A 173 -21.59 -28.79 -4.17
C LYS A 173 -20.65 -27.59 -4.04
N LEU A 174 -20.80 -26.81 -2.96
CA LEU A 174 -19.95 -25.66 -2.67
C LEU A 174 -18.49 -26.08 -2.57
N MET A 175 -18.17 -27.04 -1.69
CA MET A 175 -16.80 -27.50 -1.46
C MET A 175 -16.18 -28.04 -2.75
N ARG A 176 -16.89 -28.93 -3.47
CA ARG A 176 -16.39 -29.49 -4.73
C ARG A 176 -16.10 -28.40 -5.76
N ARG A 177 -17.00 -27.45 -5.95
CA ARG A 177 -16.85 -26.37 -6.94
C ARG A 177 -15.80 -25.34 -6.52
N ALA A 178 -15.69 -25.05 -5.23
CA ALA A 178 -14.66 -24.17 -4.69
C ALA A 178 -13.26 -24.77 -4.92
N ILE A 179 -13.05 -26.06 -4.62
CA ILE A 179 -11.77 -26.74 -4.86
C ILE A 179 -11.45 -26.78 -6.35
N ILE A 180 -12.38 -27.27 -7.18
CA ILE A 180 -12.18 -27.35 -8.63
C ILE A 180 -11.87 -25.96 -9.18
N GLY A 181 -12.69 -24.96 -8.86
CA GLY A 181 -12.49 -23.61 -9.36
C GLY A 181 -11.21 -22.96 -8.85
N ALA A 182 -10.82 -23.16 -7.59
CA ALA A 182 -9.57 -22.63 -7.05
C ALA A 182 -8.35 -23.25 -7.75
N VAL A 183 -8.35 -24.57 -7.94
CA VAL A 183 -7.30 -25.28 -8.67
C VAL A 183 -7.28 -24.82 -10.14
N THR A 184 -8.42 -24.78 -10.81
CA THR A 184 -8.52 -24.32 -12.20
C THR A 184 -8.04 -22.89 -12.36
N VAL A 185 -8.52 -21.95 -11.55
CA VAL A 185 -8.10 -20.53 -11.61
C VAL A 185 -6.60 -20.42 -11.37
N THR A 186 -6.06 -21.14 -10.39
CA THR A 186 -4.62 -21.10 -10.09
C THR A 186 -3.79 -21.65 -11.24
N LEU A 187 -4.12 -22.84 -11.75
CA LEU A 187 -3.40 -23.49 -12.85
C LEU A 187 -3.54 -22.71 -14.16
N VAL A 188 -4.71 -22.19 -14.47
CA VAL A 188 -4.94 -21.34 -15.66
C VAL A 188 -4.17 -20.03 -15.51
N SER A 189 -4.19 -19.38 -14.35
CA SER A 189 -3.40 -18.16 -14.12
C SER A 189 -1.90 -18.42 -14.26
N LEU A 190 -1.42 -19.56 -13.75
CA LEU A 190 -0.03 -19.97 -13.90
C LEU A 190 0.33 -20.23 -15.37
N ALA A 191 -0.50 -20.98 -16.09
CA ALA A 191 -0.30 -21.28 -17.50
C ALA A 191 -0.35 -20.03 -18.39
N LEU A 192 -1.25 -19.09 -18.08
CA LEU A 192 -1.41 -17.84 -18.83
C LEU A 192 -0.41 -16.75 -18.39
N SER A 193 0.30 -16.91 -17.28
CA SER A 193 1.20 -15.90 -16.72
C SER A 193 2.20 -15.32 -17.74
N PRO A 194 2.90 -16.13 -18.56
CA PRO A 194 3.81 -15.59 -19.58
C PRO A 194 3.07 -14.76 -20.64
N ALA A 195 1.90 -15.20 -21.08
CA ALA A 195 1.08 -14.50 -22.05
C ALA A 195 0.53 -13.18 -21.48
N ILE A 196 0.12 -13.17 -20.21
CA ILE A 196 -0.32 -11.97 -19.48
C ILE A 196 0.83 -10.98 -19.35
N ALA A 197 2.04 -11.44 -19.02
CA ALA A 197 3.23 -10.59 -18.94
C ALA A 197 3.56 -9.94 -20.29
N VAL A 198 3.55 -10.72 -21.38
CA VAL A 198 3.74 -10.21 -22.75
C VAL A 198 2.62 -9.22 -23.12
N ALA A 199 1.36 -9.53 -22.82
CA ALA A 199 0.22 -8.65 -23.10
C ALA A 199 0.34 -7.32 -22.33
N LYS A 200 0.73 -7.35 -21.05
CA LYS A 200 1.03 -6.15 -20.26
C LYS A 200 2.16 -5.34 -20.90
N MET A 201 3.22 -5.99 -21.36
CA MET A 201 4.31 -5.32 -22.06
C MET A 201 3.89 -4.70 -23.40
N ARG A 202 2.92 -5.28 -24.11
CA ARG A 202 2.41 -4.69 -25.37
C ARG A 202 1.42 -3.56 -25.13
N PHE A 203 0.48 -3.74 -24.22
CA PHE A 203 -0.72 -2.91 -24.15
C PHE A 203 -0.81 -2.03 -22.91
N SER A 204 -0.18 -2.41 -21.80
CA SER A 204 -0.27 -1.63 -20.56
C SER A 204 0.59 -0.37 -20.65
N ARG A 205 0.04 0.73 -20.16
CA ARG A 205 0.73 2.00 -19.91
C ARG A 205 0.88 2.29 -18.41
N GLU A 206 0.66 1.29 -17.56
CA GLU A 206 0.85 1.41 -16.12
C GLU A 206 2.33 1.72 -15.82
N PRO A 207 2.63 2.73 -14.98
CA PRO A 207 4.00 3.08 -14.62
C PRO A 207 4.82 1.88 -14.10
N ASP A 208 4.20 1.01 -13.30
CA ASP A 208 4.84 -0.19 -12.74
C ASP A 208 5.30 -1.20 -13.81
N VAL A 209 4.71 -1.16 -15.02
CA VAL A 209 5.08 -2.01 -16.16
C VAL A 209 6.06 -1.28 -17.09
N MET A 210 6.07 0.06 -17.06
CA MET A 210 6.88 0.87 -17.95
C MET A 210 8.27 1.19 -17.39
N GLN A 211 8.39 1.31 -16.07
CA GLN A 211 9.58 1.86 -15.43
C GLN A 211 10.63 0.78 -15.16
N PRO A 212 11.87 0.92 -15.67
CA PRO A 212 12.98 -0.02 -15.43
C PRO A 212 13.60 0.16 -14.03
N ARG A 213 12.79 -0.01 -12.98
CA ARG A 213 13.16 0.35 -11.61
C ARG A 213 14.37 -0.44 -11.09
N ALA A 214 14.35 -1.76 -11.23
CA ALA A 214 15.41 -2.64 -10.72
C ALA A 214 16.70 -2.48 -11.54
N GLU A 215 16.59 -2.36 -12.85
CA GLU A 215 17.72 -2.20 -13.76
C GLU A 215 18.41 -0.86 -13.54
N VAL A 216 17.63 0.24 -13.42
CA VAL A 216 18.18 1.56 -13.11
C VAL A 216 18.87 1.55 -11.75
N ALA A 217 18.26 0.96 -10.71
CA ALA A 217 18.86 0.83 -9.39
C ALA A 217 20.24 0.13 -9.43
N GLN A 218 20.37 -0.94 -10.23
CA GLN A 218 21.64 -1.63 -10.43
C GLN A 218 22.66 -0.77 -11.17
N ILE A 219 22.25 -0.10 -12.26
CA ILE A 219 23.12 0.78 -13.05
C ILE A 219 23.68 1.92 -12.19
N VAL A 220 22.82 2.62 -11.45
CA VAL A 220 23.25 3.78 -10.65
C VAL A 220 24.11 3.37 -9.44
N THR A 221 23.85 2.19 -8.87
CA THR A 221 24.72 1.60 -7.84
C THR A 221 26.10 1.29 -8.40
N GLN A 222 26.18 0.77 -9.63
CA GLN A 222 27.47 0.54 -10.29
C GLN A 222 28.18 1.85 -10.65
N ILE A 223 27.45 2.88 -11.09
CA ILE A 223 28.00 4.22 -11.34
C ILE A 223 28.63 4.76 -10.06
N TRP A 224 27.93 4.67 -8.92
CA TRP A 224 28.47 5.06 -7.63
C TRP A 224 29.77 4.32 -7.30
N ARG A 225 29.76 2.98 -7.28
CA ARG A 225 30.94 2.15 -6.95
C ARG A 225 32.16 2.39 -7.86
N ARG A 226 31.93 2.79 -9.11
CA ARG A 226 33.02 3.13 -10.06
C ARG A 226 33.59 4.52 -9.81
N THR A 227 32.78 5.44 -9.28
CA THR A 227 33.13 6.85 -9.10
C THR A 227 33.64 7.13 -7.68
N THR A 228 33.22 6.33 -6.70
CA THR A 228 33.53 6.51 -5.28
C THR A 228 34.03 5.21 -4.66
N SER A 229 35.02 5.32 -3.78
CA SER A 229 35.52 4.20 -2.97
C SER A 229 34.70 3.92 -1.71
N ALA A 230 33.70 4.77 -1.41
CA ALA A 230 32.83 4.66 -0.25
C ALA A 230 31.54 3.90 -0.56
N PRO A 231 30.92 3.21 0.42
CA PRO A 231 29.59 2.62 0.24
C PRO A 231 28.51 3.68 0.03
N LEU A 232 27.52 3.39 -0.82
CA LEU A 232 26.38 4.23 -1.10
C LEU A 232 25.47 4.32 0.12
N SER A 233 25.54 5.44 0.82
CA SER A 233 24.79 5.65 2.07
C SER A 233 23.48 6.41 1.87
N TYR A 234 23.42 7.31 0.89
CA TYR A 234 22.27 8.17 0.64
C TYR A 234 21.92 8.25 -0.84
N VAL A 235 20.62 8.15 -1.13
CA VAL A 235 20.08 8.33 -2.47
C VAL A 235 18.91 9.31 -2.47
N ALA A 236 18.83 10.16 -3.49
CA ALA A 236 17.69 11.04 -3.75
C ALA A 236 17.27 10.92 -5.22
N GLY A 237 16.19 11.61 -5.56
CA GLY A 237 15.79 11.80 -6.95
C GLY A 237 14.31 11.49 -7.17
N SER A 238 13.96 11.12 -8.39
CA SER A 238 12.58 10.78 -8.75
C SER A 238 12.11 9.62 -7.88
N GLU A 239 10.97 9.77 -7.21
CA GLU A 239 10.49 8.93 -6.10
C GLU A 239 10.70 7.43 -6.34
N PHE A 240 10.16 6.92 -7.46
CA PHE A 240 10.23 5.50 -7.77
C PHE A 240 11.65 4.98 -7.99
N TYR A 241 12.55 5.80 -8.53
CA TYR A 241 13.93 5.40 -8.83
C TYR A 241 14.83 5.52 -7.59
N ALA A 242 14.62 6.53 -6.74
CA ALA A 242 15.29 6.64 -5.45
C ALA A 242 14.89 5.49 -4.53
N ASN A 243 13.59 5.20 -4.42
CA ASN A 243 13.07 4.08 -3.63
C ASN A 243 13.53 2.73 -4.19
N ALA A 244 13.52 2.55 -5.51
CA ALA A 244 14.06 1.34 -6.14
C ALA A 244 15.55 1.18 -5.87
N THR A 245 16.33 2.27 -5.87
CA THR A 245 17.75 2.21 -5.56
C THR A 245 17.99 1.78 -4.11
N SER A 246 17.22 2.31 -3.16
CA SER A 246 17.26 1.86 -1.76
C SER A 246 16.90 0.37 -1.61
N PHE A 247 15.91 -0.10 -2.37
CA PHE A 247 15.44 -1.49 -2.29
C PHE A 247 16.37 -2.51 -2.96
N TYR A 248 16.83 -2.24 -4.18
CA TYR A 248 17.59 -3.18 -5.00
C TYR A 248 19.12 -3.05 -4.87
N SER A 249 19.63 -1.94 -4.33
CA SER A 249 21.06 -1.83 -4.06
C SER A 249 21.46 -2.74 -2.89
N PRO A 250 22.56 -3.52 -2.99
CA PRO A 250 23.07 -4.30 -1.87
C PRO A 250 23.45 -3.46 -0.64
N GLU A 251 23.67 -2.16 -0.82
CA GLU A 251 24.07 -1.23 0.24
C GLU A 251 22.89 -0.58 0.95
N HIS A 252 21.65 -0.78 0.45
CA HIS A 252 20.40 -0.26 1.03
C HIS A 252 20.48 1.21 1.51
N PRO A 253 20.84 2.16 0.62
CA PRO A 253 20.99 3.56 1.01
C PRO A 253 19.70 4.13 1.59
N HIS A 254 19.86 5.08 2.51
CA HIS A 254 18.77 5.87 3.02
C HIS A 254 18.25 6.83 1.94
N VAL A 255 16.94 6.85 1.73
CA VAL A 255 16.31 7.79 0.79
C VAL A 255 16.25 9.17 1.43
N PHE A 256 16.76 10.19 0.72
CA PHE A 256 16.57 11.60 1.04
C PHE A 256 15.34 12.10 0.25
N ILE A 257 14.17 11.86 0.85
CA ILE A 257 12.84 12.08 0.25
C ILE A 257 12.70 13.54 -0.12
N ASP A 258 12.35 13.80 -1.38
CA ASP A 258 12.09 15.13 -1.95
C ASP A 258 13.17 16.20 -1.69
N PHE A 259 14.37 15.76 -1.31
CA PHE A 259 15.46 16.63 -0.86
C PHE A 259 15.07 17.53 0.33
N ASP A 260 14.14 17.06 1.17
CA ASP A 260 13.62 17.78 2.33
C ASP A 260 14.03 17.08 3.64
N TYR A 261 14.72 17.81 4.51
CA TYR A 261 15.14 17.31 5.82
C TYR A 261 13.97 17.12 6.79
N HIS A 262 12.83 17.76 6.54
CA HIS A 262 11.60 17.52 7.30
C HIS A 262 10.96 16.18 6.92
N GLU A 263 10.91 15.83 5.64
CA GLU A 263 10.37 14.55 5.15
C GLU A 263 11.32 13.38 5.43
N ALA A 264 12.63 13.63 5.45
CA ALA A 264 13.66 12.64 5.72
C ALA A 264 14.55 13.03 6.93
N PRO A 265 14.01 13.03 8.16
CA PRO A 265 14.71 13.49 9.36
C PRO A 265 15.94 12.64 9.75
N TRP A 266 16.08 11.43 9.17
CA TRP A 266 17.28 10.60 9.32
C TRP A 266 18.47 11.09 8.49
N VAL A 267 18.23 11.98 7.51
CA VAL A 267 19.25 12.63 6.69
C VAL A 267 19.54 14.01 7.30
N THR A 268 20.81 14.38 7.39
CA THR A 268 21.23 15.72 7.85
C THR A 268 22.31 16.27 6.91
N PRO A 269 22.50 17.60 6.84
CA PRO A 269 23.56 18.18 6.02
C PRO A 269 24.94 17.59 6.31
N GLN A 270 25.26 17.36 7.59
CA GLN A 270 26.53 16.78 8.03
C GLN A 270 26.67 15.32 7.57
N ARG A 271 25.59 14.53 7.65
CA ARG A 271 25.58 13.14 7.17
C ARG A 271 25.75 13.06 5.65
N LEU A 272 25.10 13.95 4.90
CA LEU A 272 25.27 14.03 3.44
C LEU A 272 26.68 14.48 3.06
N GLN A 273 27.25 15.45 3.76
CA GLN A 273 28.63 15.89 3.54
C GLN A 273 29.63 14.74 3.77
N ASN A 274 29.41 13.91 4.80
CA ASN A 274 30.32 12.81 5.12
C ASN A 274 30.09 11.54 4.28
N GLY A 275 28.84 11.25 3.89
CA GLY A 275 28.46 10.03 3.18
C GLY A 275 28.35 10.21 1.66
N GLY A 276 28.34 11.44 1.17
CA GLY A 276 28.02 11.79 -0.20
C GLY A 276 26.54 11.57 -0.53
N LEU A 277 26.17 11.85 -1.78
CA LEU A 277 24.79 11.75 -2.26
C LEU A 277 24.76 11.29 -3.72
N LEU A 278 24.00 10.22 -3.98
CA LEU A 278 23.62 9.81 -5.32
C LEU A 278 22.22 10.36 -5.63
N VAL A 279 22.05 11.00 -6.79
CA VAL A 279 20.75 11.48 -7.24
C VAL A 279 20.40 10.85 -8.58
N VAL A 280 19.19 10.32 -8.71
CA VAL A 280 18.70 9.69 -9.94
C VAL A 280 17.40 10.36 -10.39
N CYS A 281 17.47 11.18 -11.44
CA CYS A 281 16.30 11.85 -12.00
C CYS A 281 15.90 11.23 -13.34
N ASP A 282 14.60 10.98 -13.51
CA ASP A 282 13.98 10.95 -14.84
C ASP A 282 14.08 12.38 -15.41
N GLU A 283 14.53 12.53 -16.65
CA GLU A 283 14.66 13.86 -17.26
C GLU A 283 13.30 14.54 -17.53
N ALA A 284 12.20 13.78 -17.53
CA ALA A 284 10.85 14.34 -17.53
C ALA A 284 10.43 14.93 -16.17
N ASP A 285 11.13 14.60 -15.09
CA ASP A 285 10.88 15.07 -13.73
C ASP A 285 11.64 16.38 -13.45
N ALA A 286 11.05 17.49 -13.88
CA ALA A 286 11.63 18.83 -13.71
C ALA A 286 11.90 19.22 -12.24
N PRO A 287 11.00 18.91 -11.27
CA PRO A 287 11.30 19.09 -9.84
C PRO A 287 12.56 18.37 -9.40
N CYS A 288 12.73 17.09 -9.76
CA CYS A 288 13.94 16.33 -9.44
C CYS A 288 15.19 17.00 -9.98
N LEU A 289 15.19 17.36 -11.27
CA LEU A 289 16.34 18.01 -11.92
C LEU A 289 16.68 19.35 -11.25
N SER A 290 15.69 20.15 -10.90
CA SER A 290 15.88 21.42 -10.19
C SER A 290 16.54 21.20 -8.83
N ASN A 291 16.05 20.24 -8.04
CA ASN A 291 16.59 19.90 -6.73
C ASN A 291 18.00 19.32 -6.82
N ALA A 292 18.25 18.45 -7.78
CA ALA A 292 19.56 17.88 -8.05
C ALA A 292 20.60 18.96 -8.38
N ASN A 293 20.24 19.93 -9.22
CA ASN A 293 21.12 21.05 -9.55
C ASN A 293 21.38 21.96 -8.34
N ARG A 294 20.36 22.23 -7.50
CA ARG A 294 20.51 23.04 -6.28
C ARG A 294 21.42 22.38 -5.23
N THR A 295 21.43 21.05 -5.20
CA THR A 295 22.25 20.27 -4.25
C THR A 295 23.61 19.87 -4.83
N SER A 296 23.86 20.15 -6.11
CA SER A 296 25.14 19.89 -6.76
C SER A 296 26.22 20.88 -6.31
N SER A 297 27.46 20.39 -6.27
CA SER A 297 28.67 21.16 -5.96
C SER A 297 29.69 21.05 -7.09
N SER A 298 30.83 21.73 -6.97
CA SER A 298 31.94 21.61 -7.93
C SER A 298 32.51 20.19 -8.05
N HIS A 299 32.28 19.33 -7.06
CA HIS A 299 32.72 17.93 -7.03
C HIS A 299 31.63 16.95 -7.48
N THR A 300 30.47 17.45 -7.91
CA THR A 300 29.36 16.62 -8.36
C THR A 300 29.55 16.26 -9.83
N SER A 301 29.76 14.98 -10.13
CA SER A 301 29.78 14.49 -11.50
C SER A 301 28.36 14.18 -11.97
N ARG A 302 28.00 14.60 -13.18
CA ARG A 302 26.73 14.27 -13.82
C ARG A 302 26.94 13.30 -14.97
N THR A 303 26.25 12.17 -14.94
CA THR A 303 26.23 11.17 -16.01
C THR A 303 24.81 11.04 -16.54
N ARG A 304 24.66 11.04 -17.86
CA ARG A 304 23.37 10.78 -18.51
C ARG A 304 23.40 9.41 -19.13
N PHE A 305 22.30 8.69 -19.00
CA PHE A 305 22.09 7.45 -19.72
C PHE A 305 20.62 7.29 -20.09
N THR A 306 20.36 6.46 -21.07
CA THR A 306 19.01 6.15 -21.53
C THR A 306 18.79 4.67 -21.33
N PHE A 307 17.63 4.30 -20.81
CA PHE A 307 17.29 2.88 -20.62
C PHE A 307 15.84 2.61 -20.99
N ALA A 308 15.62 1.51 -21.70
CA ALA A 308 14.29 1.03 -22.07
C ALA A 308 14.02 -0.30 -21.37
N HIS A 309 12.95 -0.36 -20.58
CA HIS A 309 12.52 -1.62 -19.98
C HIS A 309 12.15 -2.61 -21.09
N THR A 310 12.79 -3.78 -21.09
CA THR A 310 12.62 -4.79 -22.14
C THR A 310 12.30 -6.13 -21.52
N TYR A 311 11.25 -6.76 -22.04
CA TYR A 311 10.85 -8.10 -21.63
C TYR A 311 10.30 -8.87 -22.84
N ALA A 312 10.74 -10.12 -22.99
CA ALA A 312 10.35 -11.00 -24.10
C ALA A 312 10.47 -10.35 -25.49
N GLY A 313 11.55 -9.60 -25.74
CA GLY A 313 11.82 -8.92 -27.01
C GLY A 313 10.98 -7.66 -27.26
N ILE A 314 10.17 -7.22 -26.28
CA ILE A 314 9.35 -6.00 -26.38
C ILE A 314 9.97 -4.95 -25.48
N SER A 315 10.40 -3.84 -26.09
CA SER A 315 10.92 -2.68 -25.37
C SER A 315 9.85 -1.62 -25.20
N LYS A 316 9.73 -1.07 -23.99
CA LYS A 316 8.97 0.15 -23.74
C LYS A 316 9.72 1.37 -24.27
N PRO A 317 9.03 2.52 -24.44
CA PRO A 317 9.72 3.77 -24.76
C PRO A 317 10.89 4.01 -23.79
N PRO A 318 12.05 4.43 -24.31
CA PRO A 318 13.20 4.70 -23.47
C PRO A 318 12.91 5.85 -22.51
N VAL A 319 13.42 5.73 -21.29
CA VAL A 319 13.44 6.81 -20.31
C VAL A 319 14.86 7.37 -20.26
N HIS A 320 14.97 8.69 -20.23
CA HIS A 320 16.23 9.41 -20.16
C HIS A 320 16.51 9.75 -18.69
N PHE A 321 17.71 9.43 -18.23
CA PHE A 321 18.11 9.62 -16.85
C PHE A 321 19.30 10.56 -16.74
N SER A 322 19.24 11.40 -15.72
CA SER A 322 20.37 12.19 -15.25
C SER A 322 20.75 11.73 -13.84
N VAL A 323 21.98 11.23 -13.71
CA VAL A 323 22.56 10.78 -12.44
C VAL A 323 23.56 11.80 -11.97
N PHE A 324 23.46 12.22 -10.71
CA PHE A 324 24.41 13.10 -10.07
C PHE A 324 25.09 12.33 -8.94
N VAL A 325 26.41 12.32 -8.94
CA VAL A 325 27.23 11.69 -7.90
C VAL A 325 28.02 12.77 -7.20
N THR A 326 27.70 12.99 -5.93
CA THR A 326 28.51 13.83 -5.04
C THR A 326 29.28 12.91 -4.12
N ALA A 327 30.57 12.73 -4.42
CA ALA A 327 31.44 11.86 -3.64
C ALA A 327 31.67 12.43 -2.23
N PRO A 328 31.81 11.57 -1.20
CA PRO A 328 32.25 12.02 0.11
C PRO A 328 33.70 12.51 0.04
N PRO A 329 34.08 13.53 0.85
CA PRO A 329 35.39 14.17 0.80
C PRO A 329 36.56 13.27 1.23
N VAL A 330 36.30 12.21 2.01
CA VAL A 330 37.30 11.23 2.51
C VAL A 330 36.62 9.86 2.59
N PRO A 331 37.28 8.73 2.23
CA PRO A 331 36.71 7.40 2.44
C PRO A 331 36.33 7.23 3.92
N PRO A 332 35.14 6.70 4.25
CA PRO A 332 34.70 6.59 5.63
C PRO A 332 35.71 5.75 6.40
N ARG A 333 36.37 6.33 7.42
CA ARG A 333 36.94 5.52 8.50
C ARG A 333 35.80 4.69 9.06
N GLU A 334 35.97 3.37 9.08
CA GLU A 334 35.04 2.40 9.67
C GLU A 334 34.37 2.98 10.92
N LEU A 335 33.13 3.47 10.78
CA LEU A 335 32.28 3.70 11.92
C LEU A 335 31.82 2.32 12.38
N ARG A 336 32.66 1.69 13.21
CA ARG A 336 32.25 0.54 14.01
C ARG A 336 31.10 1.00 14.90
N HIS A 337 29.92 0.50 14.60
CA HIS A 337 28.80 0.49 15.53
C HIS A 337 28.95 -0.68 16.51
#